data_AF-A0A2S4UBN1-F1
#
_entry.id   AF-A0A2S4UBN1-F1
#
_cell.length_a   1.000
_cell.length_b   1.000
_cell.length_c   1.000
_cell.angle_alpha   90.00
_cell.angle_beta   90.00
_cell.angle_gamma   90.00
#
_symmetry.space_group_name_H-M   'P 1'
#
loop_
_entity.id
_entity.type
_entity.pdbx_description
1 polymer ?
#
loop_
_entity_poly.entity_id
_entity_poly.type
_entity_poly.pdbx_seq_one_letter_code
_entity_poly.pdbx_strand_id
1 'polypeptide(L)'
;MATRIDWDRDSVDGGLSSNGVLLLWLARPGNYTRWQTPPARDHTAAKIVEEMKAHGLHYHTCIAIKCGISRLITTYRFAGERYRRYYGREPPASRG
;
A
#
# COMPACT_ATOMS: atom_id res chain seq x y z
N MET A 1 -25.87 -0.45 -6.35
CA MET A 1 -25.05 -0.58 -5.13
C MET A 1 -23.58 -0.54 -5.57
N ALA A 2 -22.80 0.45 -5.14
CA ALA A 2 -21.36 0.46 -5.41
C ALA A 2 -20.72 -0.64 -4.53
N THR A 3 -20.23 -1.71 -5.15
CA THR A 3 -19.50 -2.78 -4.46
C THR A 3 -18.24 -2.18 -3.84
N ARG A 4 -18.13 -2.23 -2.52
CA ARG A 4 -16.90 -1.82 -1.82
C ARG A 4 -15.82 -2.84 -2.16
N ILE A 5 -14.79 -2.39 -2.88
CA ILE A 5 -13.66 -3.24 -3.28
C ILE A 5 -12.87 -3.60 -2.03
N ASP A 6 -12.62 -4.90 -1.84
CA ASP A 6 -11.74 -5.40 -0.79
C ASP A 6 -10.31 -5.49 -1.31
N TRP A 7 -9.49 -4.50 -0.95
CA TRP A 7 -8.11 -4.34 -1.43
C TRP A 7 -7.16 -5.47 -1.00
N ASP A 8 -7.60 -6.36 -0.12
CA ASP A 8 -6.83 -7.53 0.30
C ASP A 8 -7.13 -8.76 -0.56
N ARG A 9 -8.31 -8.82 -1.19
CA ARG A 9 -8.86 -10.00 -1.87
C ARG A 9 -9.23 -9.75 -3.33
N ASP A 10 -8.78 -8.63 -3.88
CA ASP A 10 -9.09 -8.21 -5.24
C ASP A 10 -8.04 -8.61 -6.26
N SER A 11 -7.18 -9.58 -5.94
CA SER A 11 -6.22 -10.16 -6.87
C SER A 11 -6.91 -10.73 -8.11
N VAL A 12 -6.34 -10.47 -9.29
CA VAL A 12 -6.76 -11.04 -10.58
C VAL A 12 -5.79 -12.15 -10.97
N ASP A 13 -6.30 -13.28 -11.46
CA ASP A 13 -5.53 -14.41 -12.00
C ASP A 13 -4.38 -14.92 -11.11
N GLY A 14 -4.57 -14.91 -9.78
CA GLY A 14 -3.54 -15.32 -8.82
C GLY A 14 -2.39 -14.32 -8.64
N GLY A 15 -2.52 -13.11 -9.17
CA GLY A 15 -1.60 -12.00 -8.97
C GLY A 15 -1.68 -11.35 -7.59
N LEU A 16 -1.04 -10.18 -7.44
CA LEU A 16 -1.08 -9.40 -6.21
C LEU A 16 -2.44 -8.71 -6.05
N SER A 17 -2.96 -8.68 -4.82
CA SER A 17 -4.04 -7.77 -4.44
C SER A 17 -3.56 -6.32 -4.43
N SER A 18 -4.49 -5.38 -4.35
CA SER A 18 -4.15 -3.96 -4.26
C SER A 18 -3.23 -3.64 -3.09
N ASN A 19 -3.48 -4.23 -1.90
CA ASN A 19 -2.57 -4.10 -0.76
C ASN A 19 -1.20 -4.68 -1.08
N GLY A 20 -1.15 -5.84 -1.75
CA GLY A 20 0.09 -6.48 -2.18
C GLY A 20 0.92 -5.60 -3.10
N VAL A 21 0.30 -5.02 -4.14
CA VAL A 21 0.97 -4.10 -5.07
C VAL A 21 1.50 -2.87 -4.34
N LEU A 22 0.69 -2.24 -3.47
CA LEU A 22 1.13 -1.08 -2.70
C LEU A 22 2.30 -1.39 -1.76
N LEU A 23 2.24 -2.51 -1.04
CA LEU A 23 3.31 -2.91 -0.12
C LEU A 23 4.60 -3.23 -0.87
N LEU A 24 4.51 -3.96 -1.99
CA LEU A 24 5.66 -4.24 -2.84
C LEU A 24 6.26 -2.95 -3.38
N TRP A 25 5.43 -2.01 -3.83
CA TRP A 25 5.88 -0.71 -4.30
C TRP A 25 6.60 0.09 -3.20
N LEU A 26 6.03 0.13 -1.99
CA LEU A 26 6.61 0.83 -0.83
C LEU A 26 7.94 0.21 -0.38
N ALA A 27 8.08 -1.12 -0.51
CA ALA A 27 9.28 -1.85 -0.11
C ALA A 27 10.49 -1.60 -1.04
N ARG A 28 10.27 -1.13 -2.28
CA ARG A 28 11.36 -0.83 -3.21
C ARG A 28 12.22 0.33 -2.70
N PRO A 29 13.56 0.29 -2.85
CA PRO A 29 14.45 1.34 -2.35
C PRO A 29 14.05 2.74 -2.82
N GLY A 30 13.94 3.68 -1.87
CA GLY A 30 13.65 5.09 -2.14
C GLY A 30 12.19 5.44 -2.46
N ASN A 31 11.31 4.45 -2.68
CA ASN A 31 9.91 4.70 -3.00
C ASN A 31 9.13 5.31 -1.83
N TYR A 32 9.36 4.83 -0.61
CA TYR A 32 8.76 5.45 0.57
C TYR A 32 9.17 6.92 0.74
N THR A 33 10.45 7.24 0.52
CA THR A 33 10.94 8.62 0.57
C THR A 33 10.29 9.49 -0.51
N ARG A 34 10.23 9.00 -1.75
CA ARG A 34 9.54 9.70 -2.85
C ARG A 34 8.06 9.95 -2.57
N TRP A 35 7.39 8.99 -1.92
CA TRP A 35 6.01 9.14 -1.51
C TRP A 35 5.82 10.25 -0.46
N GLN A 36 6.78 10.39 0.46
CA GLN A 36 6.70 11.41 1.51
C GLN A 36 6.88 12.83 0.98
N THR A 37 7.61 13.03 -0.13
CA THR A 37 7.98 14.36 -0.65
C THR A 37 6.98 14.91 -1.69
N PRO A 38 6.23 16.00 -1.41
CA PRO A 38 5.51 16.75 -2.44
C PRO A 38 6.49 17.53 -3.35
N PRO A 39 6.23 17.73 -4.65
CA PRO A 39 5.09 17.25 -5.45
C PRO A 39 5.30 15.85 -6.07
N ALA A 40 6.39 15.16 -5.71
CA ALA A 40 6.71 13.83 -6.25
C ALA A 40 5.62 12.79 -5.90
N ARG A 41 4.88 12.99 -4.81
CA ARG A 41 3.73 12.16 -4.42
C ARG A 41 2.66 12.03 -5.51
N ASP A 42 2.31 13.10 -6.20
CA ASP A 42 1.24 13.06 -7.21
C ASP A 42 1.67 12.30 -8.47
N HIS A 43 2.89 12.55 -8.94
CA HIS A 43 3.51 11.80 -10.03
C HIS A 43 3.64 10.31 -9.69
N THR A 44 3.96 10.04 -8.42
CA THR A 44 4.09 8.68 -7.91
C THR A 44 2.74 7.96 -7.87
N ALA A 45 1.67 8.63 -7.42
CA ALA A 45 0.33 8.07 -7.43
C ALA A 45 -0.11 7.67 -8.85
N ALA A 46 0.19 8.50 -9.86
CA ALA A 46 -0.09 8.16 -11.25
C ALA A 46 0.69 6.91 -11.72
N LYS A 47 1.99 6.80 -11.38
CA LYS A 47 2.78 5.60 -11.70
C LYS A 47 2.24 4.33 -11.05
N ILE A 48 1.77 4.43 -9.81
CA ILE A 48 1.18 3.28 -9.10
C ILE A 48 -0.14 2.87 -9.75
N VAL A 49 -0.96 3.81 -10.25
CA VAL A 49 -2.16 3.46 -11.02
C VAL A 49 -1.81 2.64 -12.27
N GLU A 50 -0.74 3.00 -12.98
CA GLU A 50 -0.28 2.20 -14.13
C GLU A 50 0.22 0.81 -13.70
N GLU A 51 0.91 0.71 -12.57
CA GLU A 51 1.33 -0.58 -12.01
C GLU A 51 0.13 -1.46 -11.61
N MET A 52 -0.90 -0.87 -10.99
CA MET A 52 -2.16 -1.56 -10.68
C MET A 52 -2.83 -2.10 -11.94
N LYS A 53 -2.88 -1.31 -13.01
CA LYS A 53 -3.43 -1.76 -14.31
C LYS A 53 -2.64 -2.92 -14.90
N ALA A 54 -1.32 -2.93 -14.76
CA ALA A 54 -0.48 -4.05 -15.20
C ALA A 54 -0.78 -5.35 -14.43
N HIS A 55 -1.35 -5.25 -13.22
CA HIS A 55 -1.84 -6.36 -12.42
C HIS A 55 -3.35 -6.66 -12.62
N GLY A 56 -4.01 -6.06 -13.61
CA GLY A 56 -5.45 -6.25 -13.88
C GLY A 56 -6.40 -5.41 -13.01
N LEU A 57 -5.87 -4.51 -12.16
CA LEU A 57 -6.62 -3.72 -11.19
C LEU A 57 -7.00 -2.35 -11.78
N HIS A 58 -7.90 -2.36 -12.76
CA HIS A 58 -8.18 -1.19 -13.62
C HIS A 58 -9.03 -0.06 -13.00
N TYR A 59 -9.59 -0.28 -11.81
CA TYR A 59 -10.59 0.62 -11.19
C TYR A 59 -10.01 1.66 -10.22
N HIS A 60 -8.69 1.69 -10.01
CA HIS A 60 -8.06 2.62 -9.06
C HIS A 60 -7.78 3.99 -9.67
N THR A 61 -7.99 5.02 -8.86
CA THR A 61 -7.63 6.42 -9.18
C THR A 61 -6.45 6.89 -8.33
N CYS A 62 -5.79 7.97 -8.73
CA CYS A 62 -4.71 8.57 -7.92
C CYS A 62 -5.16 8.92 -6.50
N ILE A 63 -6.42 9.32 -6.31
CA ILE A 63 -7.01 9.60 -5.00
C ILE A 63 -7.13 8.30 -4.20
N ALA A 64 -7.63 7.24 -4.82
CA ALA A 64 -7.73 5.92 -4.21
C ALA A 64 -6.36 5.42 -3.73
N ILE A 65 -5.31 5.56 -4.57
CA ILE A 65 -3.94 5.21 -4.20
C ILE A 65 -3.43 6.02 -3.01
N LYS A 66 -3.65 7.34 -2.99
CA LYS A 66 -3.27 8.20 -1.88
C LYS A 66 -3.92 7.78 -0.56
N CYS A 67 -5.22 7.48 -0.60
CA CYS A 67 -5.95 6.98 0.56
C CYS A 67 -5.47 5.58 0.97
N GLY A 68 -5.22 4.69 0.01
CA GLY A 68 -4.76 3.32 0.22
C GLY A 68 -3.40 3.27 0.92
N ILE A 69 -2.40 4.02 0.43
CA ILE A 69 -1.08 4.09 1.07
C ILE A 69 -1.18 4.74 2.46
N SER A 70 -1.96 5.82 2.61
CA SER A 70 -2.16 6.46 3.92
C SER A 70 -2.78 5.50 4.94
N ARG A 71 -3.76 4.70 4.51
CA ARG A 71 -4.36 3.63 5.31
C ARG A 71 -3.31 2.61 5.73
N LEU A 72 -2.52 2.07 4.80
CA LEU A 72 -1.48 1.09 5.11
C LEU A 72 -0.46 1.64 6.11
N ILE A 73 0.12 2.82 5.86
CA ILE A 73 1.09 3.45 6.76
C ILE A 73 0.50 3.59 8.16
N THR A 74 -0.74 4.06 8.26
CA THR A 74 -1.43 4.26 9.54
C THR A 74 -1.67 2.95 10.27
N THR A 75 -2.20 1.93 9.59
CA THR A 75 -2.46 0.61 10.17
C THR A 75 -1.18 -0.06 10.66
N TYR A 76 -0.11 -0.05 9.87
CA TYR A 76 1.17 -0.65 10.27
C TYR A 76 1.83 0.11 11.44
N ARG A 77 1.74 1.44 11.47
CA ARG A 77 2.21 2.25 12.61
C ARG A 77 1.47 1.88 13.89
N PHE A 78 0.13 1.83 13.85
CA PHE A 78 -0.67 1.45 15.02
C PHE A 78 -0.43 0.00 15.45
N ALA A 79 -0.33 -0.93 14.50
CA ALA A 79 -0.01 -2.32 14.80
C ALA A 79 1.35 -2.44 15.48
N GLY A 80 2.37 -1.75 14.98
CA GLY A 80 3.72 -1.74 15.57
C GLY A 80 3.77 -1.05 16.94
N GLU A 81 3.03 0.04 17.15
CA GLU A 81 2.88 0.66 18.46
C GLU A 81 2.20 -0.27 19.46
N ARG A 82 1.09 -0.88 19.06
CA ARG A 82 0.37 -1.85 19.88
C ARG A 82 1.28 -3.02 20.24
N TYR A 83 2.00 -3.57 19.26
CA TYR A 83 2.94 -4.66 19.51
C TYR A 83 3.99 -4.28 20.56
N ARG A 84 4.61 -3.10 20.43
CA ARG A 84 5.59 -2.61 21.41
C ARG A 84 4.99 -2.45 22.80
N ARG A 85 3.77 -1.92 22.92
CA ARG A 85 3.06 -1.79 24.20
C ARG A 85 2.77 -3.15 24.85
N TYR A 86 2.39 -4.16 24.08
CA TYR A 86 2.03 -5.48 24.60
C TYR A 86 3.25 -6.36 24.91
N TYR A 87 4.28 -6.33 24.08
CA TYR A 87 5.40 -7.28 24.16
C TYR A 87 6.71 -6.65 24.66
N GLY A 88 6.78 -5.33 24.82
CA GLY A 88 7.99 -4.63 25.28
C GLY A 88 9.20 -4.72 24.33
N ARG A 89 8.98 -5.15 23.07
CA ARG A 89 10.03 -5.33 22.05
C ARG A 89 9.54 -4.95 20.66
N GLU A 90 10.46 -4.82 19.71
CA GLU A 90 10.13 -4.57 18.31
C GLU A 90 9.39 -5.76 17.66
N PRO A 91 8.46 -5.51 16.72
CA PRO A 91 7.87 -6.56 15.91
C PRO A 91 8.96 -7.34 15.18
N PRO A 92 8.86 -8.67 15.07
CA PRO A 92 9.77 -9.42 14.22
C PRO A 92 9.71 -8.87 12.80
N ALA A 93 10.87 -8.58 12.21
CA ALA A 93 10.93 -8.20 10.81
C ALA A 93 10.25 -9.31 9.99
N SER A 94 9.30 -8.93 9.14
CA SER A 94 8.71 -9.85 8.17
C SER A 94 9.86 -10.42 7.34
N ARG A 95 10.18 -11.70 7.54
CA ARG A 95 11.02 -12.45 6.60
C ARG A 95 10.19 -12.55 5.32
N GLY A 96 10.50 -11.66 4.37
CA GLY A 96 9.95 -11.70 3.02
C GLY A 96 10.35 -12.96 2.31
#